data_AF-A0A5M9IRQ8-F1
#
_entry.id   AF-A0A5M9IRQ8-F1
#
_cell.length_a   1.000
_cell.length_b   1.000
_cell.length_c   1.000
_cell.angle_alpha   90.00
_cell.angle_beta   90.00
_cell.angle_gamma   90.00
#
_symmetry.space_group_name_H-M   'P 1'
#
loop_
_entity.id
_entity.type
_entity.pdbx_description
1 polymer ?
#
loop_
_entity_poly.entity_id
_entity_poly.type
_entity_poly.pdbx_seq_one_letter_code
_entity_poly.pdbx_strand_id
1 'polypeptide(L)'
;MKNGDERLVVLNSVARSIIEKQRGISKEWVFPYNGTAMHRMNDSAWKKARVRAAKLWQEENLRPAHPGYASIRIHDLKHTFGRRLRAAGVTEEDRKALLGHKNGSITSHYSGAELGHLIEAANMVSATDSRGPVLTILKRKQA
;
A
#
# COMPACT_ATOMS: atom_id res chain seq x y z
N MET A 1 9.28 13.34 -6.22
CA MET A 1 9.06 13.63 -4.78
C MET A 1 9.44 15.08 -4.53
N LYS A 2 8.85 15.78 -3.54
CA LYS A 2 9.05 17.23 -3.38
C LYS A 2 10.45 17.66 -2.87
N ASN A 3 11.29 16.74 -2.38
CA ASN A 3 12.53 17.13 -1.67
C ASN A 3 13.80 16.33 -2.03
N GLY A 4 13.79 15.40 -2.99
CA GLY A 4 15.01 14.65 -3.38
C GLY A 4 15.61 13.69 -2.32
N ASP A 5 15.20 13.76 -1.06
CA ASP A 5 15.67 12.90 0.03
C ASP A 5 15.45 11.41 -0.28
N GLU A 6 16.49 10.60 -0.13
CA GLU A 6 16.40 9.13 -0.18
C GLU A 6 15.45 8.62 0.90
N ARG A 7 14.64 7.61 0.56
CA ARG A 7 13.68 7.00 1.48
C ARG A 7 13.76 5.51 1.39
N LEU A 8 13.90 4.87 2.55
CA LEU A 8 13.70 3.45 2.69
C LEU A 8 12.23 3.10 2.42
N VAL A 9 12.01 2.10 1.56
CA VAL A 9 10.69 1.51 1.32
C VAL A 9 10.79 0.02 1.64
N VAL A 10 10.10 -0.39 2.69
CA VAL A 10 10.07 -1.79 3.13
C VAL A 10 9.01 -2.55 2.34
N LEU A 11 9.40 -3.69 1.77
CA LEU A 11 8.52 -4.54 0.98
C LEU A 11 7.99 -5.68 1.84
N ASN A 12 6.67 -5.78 1.96
CA ASN A 12 6.06 -7.02 2.45
C ASN A 12 6.20 -8.14 1.40
N SER A 13 5.92 -9.37 1.81
CA SER A 13 6.08 -10.58 0.98
C SER A 13 5.29 -10.51 -0.34
N VAL A 14 4.08 -9.94 -0.31
CA VAL A 14 3.23 -9.76 -1.50
C VAL A 14 3.85 -8.76 -2.47
N ALA A 15 4.26 -7.58 -2.00
CA ALA A 15 4.89 -6.57 -2.83
C ALA A 15 6.22 -7.07 -3.40
N ARG A 16 7.02 -7.79 -2.59
CA ARG A 16 8.25 -8.44 -3.04
C ARG A 16 7.95 -9.44 -4.16
N SER A 17 6.97 -10.33 -3.98
CA SER A 17 6.56 -11.30 -5.01
C SER A 17 6.18 -10.64 -6.34
N ILE A 18 5.47 -9.51 -6.29
CA ILE A 18 5.10 -8.76 -7.50
C ILE A 18 6.34 -8.19 -8.18
N ILE A 19 7.25 -7.56 -7.42
CA ILE A 19 8.48 -6.98 -7.97
C ILE A 19 9.37 -8.06 -8.61
N GLU A 20 9.53 -9.21 -7.95
CA GLU A 20 10.30 -10.32 -8.50
C GLU A 20 9.73 -10.80 -9.84
N LYS A 21 8.40 -10.84 -9.99
CA LYS A 21 7.75 -11.16 -11.27
C LYS A 21 7.95 -10.10 -12.36
N GLN A 22 8.33 -8.88 -12.01
CA GLN A 22 8.63 -7.83 -12.98
C GLN A 22 10.10 -7.77 -13.38
N ARG A 23 11.00 -8.46 -12.65
CA ARG A 23 12.42 -8.46 -12.98
C ARG A 23 12.66 -9.07 -14.36
N GLY A 24 13.61 -8.48 -15.08
CA GLY A 24 13.98 -8.91 -16.43
C GLY A 24 13.12 -8.31 -17.55
N ILE A 25 11.97 -7.70 -17.26
CA ILE A 25 11.13 -7.05 -18.29
C ILE A 25 11.79 -5.76 -18.80
N SER A 26 12.42 -4.99 -17.90
CA SER A 26 13.21 -3.82 -18.24
C SER A 26 14.52 -3.82 -17.48
N LYS A 27 15.56 -3.25 -18.09
CA LYS A 27 16.87 -3.06 -17.45
C LYS A 27 16.86 -1.96 -16.39
N GLU A 28 15.92 -1.03 -16.47
CA GLU A 28 15.90 0.19 -15.64
C GLU A 28 14.65 0.28 -14.77
N TRP A 29 13.47 -0.09 -15.30
CA TRP A 29 12.19 0.17 -14.65
C TRP A 29 11.55 -1.09 -14.08
N VAL A 30 11.09 -1.06 -12.83
CA VAL A 30 10.33 -2.17 -12.22
C VAL A 30 8.94 -2.29 -12.86
N PHE A 31 8.31 -1.18 -13.24
CA PHE A 31 7.02 -1.19 -13.93
C PHE A 31 7.12 -0.41 -15.25
N PRO A 32 7.67 -1.04 -16.32
CA PRO A 32 7.83 -0.39 -17.60
C PRO A 32 6.47 -0.28 -18.33
N TYR A 33 6.27 0.83 -19.02
CA TYR A 33 5.15 1.03 -19.93
C TYR A 33 5.64 1.68 -21.22
N ASN A 34 5.43 0.98 -22.35
CA ASN A 34 5.85 1.43 -23.68
C ASN A 34 7.32 1.88 -23.75
N GLY A 35 8.22 1.11 -23.13
CA GLY A 35 9.66 1.41 -23.07
C GLY A 35 10.07 2.52 -22.10
N THR A 36 9.12 3.12 -21.39
CA THR A 36 9.36 4.22 -20.44
C THR A 36 8.89 3.88 -19.02
N ALA A 37 9.26 4.70 -18.04
CA ALA A 37 8.68 4.61 -16.70
C ALA A 37 7.18 4.94 -16.71
N MET A 38 6.42 4.29 -15.82
CA MET A 38 5.04 4.70 -15.57
C MET A 38 4.98 6.15 -15.06
N HIS A 39 4.36 7.04 -15.82
CA HIS A 39 4.34 8.48 -15.53
C HIS A 39 3.55 8.84 -14.25
N ARG A 40 2.43 8.14 -13.98
CA ARG A 40 1.61 8.37 -12.78
C ARG A 40 0.82 7.12 -12.46
N MET A 41 0.64 6.85 -11.17
CA MET A 41 -0.14 5.69 -10.74
C MET A 41 -1.65 5.88 -10.95
N ASN A 42 -2.19 7.10 -10.82
CA ASN A 42 -3.64 7.37 -10.98
C ASN A 42 -3.98 7.69 -12.44
N ASP A 43 -3.73 6.75 -13.33
CA ASP A 43 -3.99 6.87 -14.75
C ASP A 43 -5.31 6.18 -15.17
N SER A 44 -5.54 6.08 -16.47
CA SER A 44 -6.70 5.37 -17.02
C SER A 44 -6.63 3.86 -16.76
N ALA A 45 -5.44 3.26 -16.70
CA ALA A 45 -5.27 1.84 -16.40
C ALA A 45 -5.70 1.53 -14.96
N TRP A 46 -5.32 2.34 -13.98
CA TRP A 46 -5.79 2.26 -12.60
C TRP A 46 -7.31 2.36 -12.51
N LYS A 47 -7.90 3.36 -13.17
CA LYS A 47 -9.36 3.56 -13.17
C LYS A 47 -10.11 2.37 -13.76
N LYS A 48 -9.59 1.77 -14.83
CA LYS A 48 -10.16 0.55 -15.42
C LYS A 48 -9.95 -0.67 -14.52
N ALA A 49 -8.79 -0.80 -13.88
CA ALA A 49 -8.46 -1.91 -12.99
C ALA A 49 -9.40 -1.99 -11.79
N ARG A 50 -9.68 -0.87 -11.10
CA ARG A 50 -10.62 -0.87 -9.96
C ARG A 50 -12.06 -1.20 -10.33
N VAL A 51 -12.53 -0.81 -11.54
CA VAL A 51 -13.86 -1.20 -12.03
C VAL A 51 -13.92 -2.70 -12.29
N ARG A 52 -12.89 -3.27 -12.94
CA ARG A 52 -12.78 -4.72 -13.13
C ARG A 52 -12.74 -5.47 -11.79
N ALA A 53 -11.97 -4.98 -10.82
CA ALA A 53 -11.91 -5.57 -9.49
C ALA A 53 -13.28 -5.55 -8.78
N ALA A 54 -14.03 -4.44 -8.88
CA ALA A 54 -15.38 -4.36 -8.34
C ALA A 54 -16.35 -5.35 -9.01
N LYS A 55 -16.22 -5.54 -10.33
CA LYS A 55 -17.01 -6.54 -11.06
C LYS A 55 -16.69 -7.96 -10.59
N LEU A 56 -15.41 -8.33 -10.52
CA LEU A 56 -14.96 -9.64 -10.04
C LEU A 56 -15.45 -9.91 -8.61
N TRP A 57 -15.33 -8.93 -7.73
CA TRP A 57 -15.83 -9.07 -6.35
C TRP A 57 -17.34 -9.33 -6.32
N GLN A 58 -18.12 -8.64 -7.16
CA GLN A 58 -19.56 -8.87 -7.26
C GLN A 58 -19.89 -10.27 -7.79
N GLU A 59 -19.15 -10.75 -8.79
CA GLU A 59 -19.29 -12.11 -9.34
C GLU A 59 -18.97 -13.17 -8.26
N GLU A 60 -17.94 -12.96 -7.45
CA GLU A 60 -17.53 -13.87 -6.38
C GLU A 60 -18.47 -13.85 -5.16
N ASN A 61 -18.99 -12.66 -4.79
CA ASN A 61 -19.77 -12.49 -3.56
C ASN A 61 -21.29 -12.49 -3.79
N LEU A 62 -21.73 -12.64 -5.05
CA LEU A 62 -23.14 -12.67 -5.48
C LEU A 62 -23.97 -11.48 -4.98
N ARG A 63 -23.33 -10.33 -4.75
CA ARG A 63 -23.95 -9.09 -4.28
C ARG A 63 -23.22 -7.87 -4.85
N PRO A 64 -23.89 -6.73 -5.02
CA PRO A 64 -23.26 -5.55 -5.60
C PRO A 64 -22.07 -5.10 -4.74
N ALA A 65 -20.95 -4.79 -5.41
CA ALA A 65 -19.80 -4.19 -4.75
C ALA A 65 -20.17 -2.82 -4.18
N HIS A 66 -19.58 -2.48 -3.02
CA HIS A 66 -19.77 -1.16 -2.44
C HIS A 66 -19.36 -0.07 -3.45
N PRO A 67 -20.11 1.02 -3.65
CA PRO A 67 -19.77 2.07 -4.63
C PRO A 67 -18.37 2.68 -4.42
N GLY A 68 -17.93 2.75 -3.16
CA GLY A 68 -16.58 3.17 -2.79
C GLY A 68 -15.46 2.27 -3.33
N TYR A 69 -15.74 0.99 -3.59
CA TYR A 69 -14.75 0.03 -4.08
C TYR A 69 -14.39 0.30 -5.55
N ALA A 70 -15.40 0.57 -6.39
CA ALA A 70 -15.19 0.97 -7.78
C ALA A 70 -14.56 2.37 -7.95
N SER A 71 -14.62 3.20 -6.90
CA SER A 71 -14.12 4.58 -6.89
C SER A 71 -12.89 4.81 -6.02
N ILE A 72 -12.28 3.74 -5.49
CA ILE A 72 -11.13 3.81 -4.58
C ILE A 72 -9.96 4.60 -5.19
N ARG A 73 -9.37 5.49 -4.38
CA ARG A 73 -8.21 6.29 -4.75
C ARG A 73 -6.95 5.66 -4.19
N ILE A 74 -5.82 5.98 -4.81
CA ILE A 74 -4.51 5.46 -4.39
C ILE A 74 -4.17 5.87 -2.95
N HIS A 75 -4.55 7.08 -2.54
CA HIS A 75 -4.38 7.51 -1.15
C HIS A 75 -5.23 6.71 -0.17
N ASP A 76 -6.39 6.20 -0.58
CA ASP A 76 -7.23 5.36 0.27
C ASP A 76 -6.54 4.01 0.54
N LEU A 77 -5.73 3.49 -0.40
CA LEU A 77 -4.87 2.33 -0.17
C LEU A 77 -3.79 2.61 0.88
N LYS A 78 -3.14 3.78 0.83
CA LYS A 78 -2.15 4.19 1.84
C LYS A 78 -2.79 4.26 3.24
N HIS A 79 -3.99 4.84 3.33
CA HIS A 79 -4.75 4.87 4.59
C HIS A 79 -5.15 3.47 5.07
N THR A 80 -5.54 2.59 4.15
CA THR A 80 -5.92 1.21 4.46
C THR A 80 -4.73 0.42 5.01
N PHE A 81 -3.55 0.57 4.38
CA PHE A 81 -2.31 -0.02 4.88
C PHE A 81 -1.99 0.43 6.31
N GLY A 82 -2.00 1.74 6.58
CA GLY A 82 -1.76 2.27 7.92
C GLY A 82 -2.79 1.81 8.97
N ARG A 83 -4.08 1.73 8.59
CA ARG A 83 -5.15 1.24 9.47
C ARG A 83 -4.97 -0.24 9.78
N ARG A 84 -4.62 -1.07 8.79
CA ARG A 84 -4.36 -2.50 8.97
C ARG A 84 -3.13 -2.74 9.87
N LEU A 85 -2.04 -2.00 9.68
CA LEU A 85 -0.89 -2.07 10.59
C LEU A 85 -1.27 -1.74 12.04
N ARG A 86 -2.10 -0.70 12.24
CA ARG A 86 -2.61 -0.36 13.58
C ARG A 86 -3.47 -1.48 14.17
N ALA A 87 -4.36 -2.08 13.39
CA ALA A 87 -5.18 -3.21 13.82
C ALA A 87 -4.33 -4.48 14.11
N ALA A 88 -3.16 -4.59 13.48
CA ALA A 88 -2.20 -5.65 13.73
C ALA A 88 -1.32 -5.41 14.97
N GLY A 89 -1.47 -4.29 15.68
CA GLY A 89 -0.68 -3.98 16.87
C GLY A 89 0.70 -3.38 16.58
N VAL A 90 0.99 -3.01 15.33
CA VAL A 90 2.25 -2.33 14.96
C VAL A 90 2.33 -0.97 15.66
N THR A 91 3.48 -0.64 16.22
CA THR A 91 3.71 0.61 16.98
C THR A 91 3.50 1.86 16.11
N GLU A 92 3.27 3.02 16.72
CA GLU A 92 3.11 4.25 15.94
C GLU A 92 4.37 4.66 15.19
N GLU A 93 5.53 4.45 15.81
CA GLU A 93 6.85 4.70 15.25
C GLU A 93 7.08 3.85 13.98
N ASP A 94 6.88 2.54 14.08
CA ASP A 94 7.02 1.62 12.94
C ASP A 94 6.02 1.95 11.82
N ARG A 95 4.77 2.31 12.17
CA ARG A 95 3.78 2.75 11.16
C ARG A 95 4.23 4.03 10.43
N LYS A 96 4.83 4.99 11.13
CA LYS A 96 5.36 6.23 10.53
C LYS A 96 6.52 5.92 9.59
N ALA A 97 7.43 5.05 10.01
CA ALA A 97 8.54 4.56 9.17
C ALA A 97 8.01 3.87 7.91
N LEU A 98 7.08 2.91 8.04
CA LEU A 98 6.50 2.16 6.92
C LEU A 98 5.65 3.03 5.96
N LEU A 99 5.04 4.12 6.44
CA LEU A 99 4.28 5.07 5.61
C LEU A 99 5.16 6.14 4.95
N GLY A 100 6.47 6.07 5.14
CA GLY A 100 7.46 7.01 4.60
C GLY A 100 7.26 8.43 5.13
N HIS A 101 6.79 8.55 6.38
CA HIS A 101 6.77 9.84 7.06
C HIS A 101 8.22 10.21 7.43
N LYS A 102 8.56 11.50 7.34
CA LYS A 102 9.86 11.98 7.83
C LYS A 102 9.88 11.73 9.34
N ASN A 103 10.59 10.69 9.76
CA ASN A 103 11.16 10.74 11.09
C ASN A 103 12.21 11.85 11.00
N GLY A 104 12.12 12.88 11.84
CA GLY A 104 13.07 14.02 11.84
C GLY A 104 14.53 13.64 12.14
N SER A 105 14.83 12.34 12.14
CA SER A 105 16.09 11.67 12.45
C SER A 105 16.46 10.69 11.31
N ILE A 106 16.24 11.06 10.03
CA ILE A 106 16.82 10.33 8.88
C ILE A 106 18.31 10.71 8.73
N THR A 107 19.06 10.54 9.82
CA THR A 107 20.52 10.48 9.84
C THR A 107 21.01 9.21 10.53
N SER A 108 20.09 8.35 10.98
CA SER A 108 20.42 7.08 11.63
C SER A 108 20.36 5.95 10.62
N HIS A 109 21.49 5.27 10.43
CA HIS A 109 21.58 4.03 9.69
C HIS A 109 20.64 3.00 10.33
N TYR A 110 19.67 2.48 9.57
CA TYR A 110 18.86 1.35 10.04
C TYR A 110 19.79 0.16 10.30
N SER A 111 19.77 -0.38 11.51
CA SER A 111 20.48 -1.63 11.78
C SER A 111 19.82 -2.79 11.01
N GLY A 112 20.57 -3.85 10.73
CA GLY A 112 20.00 -5.04 10.08
C GLY A 112 18.81 -5.65 10.87
N ALA A 113 18.88 -5.58 12.20
CA ALA A 113 17.79 -6.04 13.08
C ALA A 113 16.54 -5.16 12.96
N GLU A 114 16.72 -3.83 12.88
CA GLU A 114 15.61 -2.88 12.70
C GLU A 114 14.94 -3.06 11.33
N LEU A 115 15.72 -3.31 10.27
CA LEU A 115 15.16 -3.66 8.95
C LEU A 115 14.37 -4.96 9.00
N GLY A 116 14.89 -5.99 9.69
CA GLY A 116 14.17 -7.25 9.90
C GLY A 116 12.83 -7.04 10.60
N HIS A 117 12.83 -6.27 11.69
CA HIS A 117 11.62 -5.91 12.44
C HIS A 117 10.59 -5.17 11.57
N LEU A 118 11.03 -4.19 10.76
CA LEU A 118 10.12 -3.47 9.85
C LEU A 118 9.53 -4.38 8.76
N ILE A 119 10.29 -5.36 8.26
CA ILE A 119 9.78 -6.36 7.31
C ILE A 119 8.70 -7.22 7.95
N GLU A 120 8.94 -7.71 9.17
CA GLU A 120 7.96 -8.47 9.95
C GLU A 120 6.69 -7.64 10.19
N ALA A 121 6.85 -6.40 10.63
CA ALA A 121 5.75 -5.47 10.85
C ALA A 121 4.94 -5.21 9.56
N ALA A 122 5.60 -5.02 8.42
CA ALA A 122 4.94 -4.84 7.13
C ALA A 122 4.15 -6.08 6.69
N ASN A 123 4.62 -7.29 7.04
CA ASN A 123 3.93 -8.55 6.75
C ASN A 123 2.69 -8.79 7.61
N MET A 124 2.65 -8.24 8.83
CA MET A 124 1.47 -8.36 9.71
C MET A 124 0.20 -7.74 9.11
N VAL A 125 0.31 -6.90 8.08
CA VAL A 125 -0.85 -6.39 7.33
C VAL A 125 -1.68 -7.53 6.72
N SER A 126 -1.03 -8.62 6.30
CA SER A 126 -1.71 -9.77 5.68
C SER A 126 -2.53 -10.57 6.70
N ALA A 127 -2.11 -10.58 7.97
CA ALA A 127 -2.83 -11.23 9.07
C ALA A 127 -4.10 -10.46 9.52
N THR A 128 -4.40 -9.31 8.91
CA THR A 128 -5.65 -8.58 9.15
C THR A 128 -6.75 -8.91 8.16
N ASP A 129 -6.48 -9.66 7.09
CA ASP A 129 -7.56 -10.15 6.21
C ASP A 129 -8.49 -11.14 6.92
N SER A 130 -7.98 -11.87 7.93
CA SER A 130 -8.73 -12.86 8.72
C SER A 130 -9.52 -12.25 9.89
N ARG A 131 -9.23 -10.99 10.26
CA ARG A 131 -9.91 -10.26 11.33
C ARG A 131 -10.85 -9.27 10.66
N GLY A 132 -12.14 -9.56 10.65
CA GLY A 132 -13.18 -8.91 9.83
C GLY A 132 -13.14 -7.38 9.71
N PRO A 133 -13.93 -6.79 8.79
CA PRO A 133 -13.75 -5.41 8.35
C PRO A 133 -13.83 -4.42 9.51
N VAL A 134 -12.69 -3.88 9.96
CA VAL A 134 -12.64 -2.72 10.87
C VAL A 134 -12.88 -1.44 10.05
N LEU A 135 -14.09 -1.35 9.52
CA LEU A 135 -14.60 -0.19 8.80
C LEU A 135 -15.34 0.72 9.79
N THR A 136 -14.63 1.39 10.69
CA THR A 136 -15.24 2.50 11.44
C THR A 136 -15.37 3.70 10.51
N ILE A 137 -16.59 3.94 10.01
CA ILE A 137 -16.97 5.18 9.32
C ILE A 137 -17.14 6.25 10.40
N LEU A 138 -16.17 7.17 10.50
CA LEU A 138 -16.33 8.35 11.33
C LEU A 138 -17.22 9.35 10.58
N LYS A 139 -18.50 9.45 10.97
CA LYS A 139 -19.38 10.53 10.52
C LYS A 139 -18.88 11.84 11.15
N ARG A 140 -18.52 12.80 10.30
CA ARG A 140 -18.21 14.17 10.73
C ARG A 140 -19.53 14.82 11.17
N LYS A 141 -19.61 15.31 12.41
CA LYS A 141 -20.75 16.09 12.89
C LYS A 141 -20.79 17.37 12.05
N GLN A 142 -21.86 17.59 11.29
CA GLN A 142 -22.12 18.90 10.68
C GLN A 142 -22.44 19.86 11.83
N ALA A 143 -21.73 21.00 11.84
CA ALA A 143 -22.06 22.14 12.68
C ALA A 143 -23.23 22.89 12.04
#